data_AF-A0A1R3GYZ0-F1
#
_entry.id   AF-A0A1R3GYZ0-F1
#
_cell.length_a   1.000
_cell.length_b   1.000
_cell.length_c   1.000
_cell.angle_alpha   90.00
_cell.angle_beta   90.00
_cell.angle_gamma   90.00
#
_symmetry.space_group_name_H-M   'P 1'
#
loop_
_entity.id
_entity.type
_entity.pdbx_description
1 polymer ?
#
loop_
_entity_poly.entity_id
_entity_poly.type
_entity_poly.pdbx_seq_one_letter_code
_entity_poly.pdbx_strand_id
1 'polypeptide(L)'
;MEVREEENYQWPFTANPILQNHHQLSSFLTNNLNHHCFNGFNGFHVSSHPNLHHNFDDFSLENSFKDLNLSSNRVLNVSNSHSQQNRVHEGFFNGERFLSHSNSSNSFGSQGLVRGANFASTPIAYNSNFERRSHSFDELAARVNNIQCWDNRCGNRHGFGSSQSLYNNHHRPVLHQPQQHSKYSSSLDELRGRVSSVAKDQNGCRFLQQKVNDEKEIDMIFSEVKDQLHELMVHQFANFLIQKLFEAGNENQRTELLVWLVKNEQSFMDVCTHSTGTRAVQKIMEWISTPDQIAILLSVLKPAAVALTKNAHGHHIIERCLQIFSIEEAEPLVDEIVEHCLEIATDKSGCCVLQQCLARTKEEAKERLLVDITTNAFVLSEHPYGNYVVQFVLGLREVPHVRANIIVQLRGSYVTLSMNKYGSNVVEKCLKDCEDEEQFAGIITEIMNDSEFLKVLQDPFGNYVVQSALLVSKGDLYNALIECIQRHYPFLHSHLYGKKVLAKTKGRKNRV
;
A
#
# COMPACT_ATOMS: atom_id res chain seq x y z
N MET A 1 -14.17 18.69 -85.38
CA MET A 1 -13.88 19.27 -84.06
C MET A 1 -12.84 18.34 -83.45
N GLU A 2 -11.57 18.56 -83.82
CA GLU A 2 -10.52 19.17 -82.98
C GLU A 2 -10.02 18.17 -81.91
N VAL A 3 -8.86 17.51 -82.00
CA VAL A 3 -7.43 17.89 -82.13
C VAL A 3 -6.73 18.05 -80.76
N ARG A 4 -5.49 17.48 -80.67
CA ARG A 4 -4.35 17.67 -79.72
C ARG A 4 -4.39 16.93 -78.38
N GLU A 5 -3.26 16.57 -77.75
CA GLU A 5 -1.84 16.27 -78.06
C GLU A 5 -1.20 15.90 -76.70
N GLU A 6 -0.07 15.22 -76.72
CA GLU A 6 0.80 14.91 -75.57
C GLU A 6 1.35 16.18 -74.87
N GLU A 7 1.74 16.11 -73.59
CA GLU A 7 3.07 16.54 -73.14
C GLU A 7 3.41 16.24 -71.66
N ASN A 8 4.68 15.85 -71.49
CA ASN A 8 5.50 15.57 -70.31
C ASN A 8 5.84 16.85 -69.51
N TYR A 9 5.96 16.80 -68.17
CA TYR A 9 6.94 17.63 -67.42
C TYR A 9 7.32 17.00 -66.04
N GLN A 10 8.63 16.96 -65.76
CA GLN A 10 9.32 16.48 -64.55
C GLN A 10 9.56 17.59 -63.49
N TRP A 11 9.51 17.21 -62.18
CA TRP A 11 10.25 17.66 -60.96
C TRP A 11 10.27 19.17 -60.52
N PRO A 12 10.74 19.60 -59.30
CA PRO A 12 11.51 18.96 -58.20
C PRO A 12 10.98 19.18 -56.73
N PHE A 13 11.77 18.77 -55.73
CA PHE A 13 11.79 19.04 -54.25
C PHE A 13 11.74 17.73 -53.40
N THR A 14 12.89 17.07 -53.18
CA THR A 14 13.89 17.25 -52.08
C THR A 14 13.50 16.60 -50.75
N ALA A 15 14.41 15.78 -50.26
CA ALA A 15 14.35 15.00 -49.05
C ALA A 15 14.13 15.86 -47.79
N ASN A 16 13.27 15.39 -46.90
CA ASN A 16 13.10 15.91 -45.55
C ASN A 16 13.54 14.83 -44.55
N PRO A 17 14.67 14.99 -43.82
CA PRO A 17 15.21 13.96 -42.95
C PRO A 17 14.60 14.08 -41.54
N ILE A 18 13.32 13.71 -41.36
CA ILE A 18 12.68 13.63 -40.02
C ILE A 18 11.95 12.30 -39.78
N LEU A 19 11.98 11.36 -40.75
CA LEU A 19 11.32 10.05 -40.62
C LEU A 19 12.21 8.91 -40.10
N GLN A 20 13.40 9.19 -39.54
CA GLN A 20 14.30 8.13 -39.04
C GLN A 20 14.17 7.79 -37.54
N ASN A 21 13.37 8.52 -36.75
CA ASN A 21 13.27 8.26 -35.30
C ASN A 21 12.14 7.31 -34.89
N HIS A 22 11.23 6.93 -35.79
CA HIS A 22 10.20 5.92 -35.47
C HIS A 22 10.74 4.48 -35.38
N HIS A 23 11.89 4.19 -36.01
CA HIS A 23 12.52 2.86 -35.89
C HIS A 23 13.21 2.63 -34.55
N GLN A 24 13.62 3.68 -33.82
CA GLN A 24 14.27 3.51 -32.51
C GLN A 24 13.26 3.25 -31.38
N LEU A 25 12.10 3.91 -31.37
CA LEU A 25 11.02 3.65 -30.40
C LEU A 25 10.42 2.25 -30.58
N SER A 26 10.20 1.83 -31.83
CA SER A 26 9.81 0.44 -32.14
C SER A 26 10.86 -0.55 -31.63
N SER A 27 12.15 -0.30 -31.89
CA SER A 27 13.23 -1.20 -31.44
C SER A 27 13.38 -1.24 -29.92
N PHE A 28 13.15 -0.13 -29.21
CA PHE A 28 13.21 -0.06 -27.74
C PHE A 28 12.07 -0.86 -27.11
N LEU A 29 10.84 -0.71 -27.63
CA LEU A 29 9.67 -1.48 -27.18
C LEU A 29 9.77 -2.97 -27.56
N THR A 30 10.29 -3.31 -28.75
CA THR A 30 10.43 -4.73 -29.16
C THR A 30 11.63 -5.44 -28.56
N ASN A 31 12.71 -4.73 -28.22
CA ASN A 31 13.89 -5.36 -27.61
C ASN A 31 13.68 -5.66 -26.12
N ASN A 32 12.86 -4.86 -25.40
CA ASN A 32 12.53 -5.14 -24.00
C ASN A 32 11.47 -6.24 -23.82
N LEU A 33 10.61 -6.49 -24.82
CA LEU A 33 9.66 -7.62 -24.78
C LEU A 33 10.32 -8.98 -25.10
N ASN A 34 11.44 -8.99 -25.83
CA ASN A 34 12.09 -10.24 -26.26
C ASN A 34 13.24 -10.71 -25.36
N HIS A 35 13.70 -9.91 -24.40
CA HIS A 35 14.87 -10.25 -23.58
C HIS A 35 14.57 -10.93 -22.23
N HIS A 36 13.30 -11.18 -21.88
CA HIS A 36 12.94 -11.82 -20.59
C HIS A 36 12.32 -13.23 -20.66
N CYS A 37 12.29 -13.86 -21.84
CA CYS A 37 12.03 -15.29 -21.95
C CYS A 37 13.26 -15.97 -22.57
N PHE A 38 14.27 -16.32 -21.76
CA PHE A 38 15.23 -17.42 -21.94
C PHE A 38 16.45 -17.16 -21.05
N ASN A 39 16.47 -17.75 -19.86
CA ASN A 39 17.68 -18.31 -19.25
C ASN A 39 17.27 -19.26 -18.12
N GLY A 40 16.96 -20.49 -18.54
CA GLY A 40 16.81 -21.63 -17.66
C GLY A 40 18.18 -22.22 -17.29
N PHE A 41 18.23 -22.72 -16.07
CA PHE A 41 19.22 -23.64 -15.53
C PHE A 41 19.62 -24.75 -16.51
N ASN A 42 20.92 -25.05 -16.56
CA ASN A 42 21.46 -26.22 -17.22
C ASN A 42 21.56 -27.42 -16.26
N GLY A 43 21.18 -28.60 -16.77
CA GLY A 43 21.80 -29.86 -16.39
C GLY A 43 20.84 -31.01 -16.07
N PHE A 44 20.43 -31.80 -17.06
CA PHE A 44 20.82 -33.21 -17.23
C PHE A 44 20.14 -33.80 -18.47
N HIS A 45 20.92 -34.54 -19.26
CA HIS A 45 20.62 -35.05 -20.60
C HIS A 45 20.06 -36.50 -20.57
N VAL A 46 19.60 -36.95 -21.76
CA VAL A 46 19.34 -38.33 -22.25
C VAL A 46 17.85 -38.74 -22.11
N SER A 47 17.06 -39.18 -23.11
CA SER A 47 17.28 -39.66 -24.50
C SER A 47 15.99 -39.59 -25.34
N SER A 48 16.20 -39.60 -26.66
CA SER A 48 15.35 -39.62 -27.87
C SER A 48 14.29 -40.74 -28.04
N HIS A 49 13.07 -40.39 -28.54
CA HIS A 49 12.54 -40.63 -29.92
C HIS A 49 10.97 -40.55 -29.97
N PRO A 50 10.35 -40.33 -31.16
CA PRO A 50 9.06 -39.63 -31.31
C PRO A 50 7.92 -40.46 -31.95
N ASN A 51 6.77 -39.77 -32.11
CA ASN A 51 5.60 -40.00 -32.99
C ASN A 51 4.31 -40.44 -32.29
N LEU A 52 3.25 -39.61 -32.35
CA LEU A 52 2.09 -39.82 -33.25
C LEU A 52 0.99 -38.77 -33.07
N HIS A 53 0.24 -38.62 -34.17
CA HIS A 53 -0.80 -37.67 -34.56
C HIS A 53 -2.18 -37.84 -33.87
N HIS A 54 -3.03 -36.81 -34.08
CA HIS A 54 -4.52 -36.80 -34.08
C HIS A 54 -5.25 -36.77 -32.73
N ASN A 55 -6.45 -36.20 -32.55
CA ASN A 55 -7.32 -35.20 -33.23
C ASN A 55 -8.54 -35.03 -32.28
N PHE A 56 -9.08 -33.81 -32.20
CA PHE A 56 -10.49 -33.41 -32.04
C PHE A 56 -11.38 -33.86 -30.84
N ASP A 57 -12.04 -32.83 -30.30
CA ASP A 57 -13.43 -32.69 -29.80
C ASP A 57 -13.90 -33.21 -28.43
N ASP A 58 -14.18 -32.22 -27.57
CA ASP A 58 -15.51 -31.84 -27.04
C ASP A 58 -16.40 -32.93 -26.40
N PHE A 59 -16.67 -32.82 -25.08
CA PHE A 59 -18.03 -32.75 -24.48
C PHE A 59 -17.99 -32.76 -22.94
N SER A 60 -19.03 -32.14 -22.39
CA SER A 60 -19.34 -31.79 -21.01
C SER A 60 -19.93 -32.93 -20.14
N LEU A 61 -20.10 -32.59 -18.85
CA LEU A 61 -21.07 -33.08 -17.84
C LEU A 61 -20.61 -34.06 -16.74
N GLU A 62 -20.55 -33.49 -15.53
CA GLU A 62 -21.23 -33.87 -14.28
C GLU A 62 -21.36 -35.34 -13.81
N ASN A 63 -21.05 -35.48 -12.51
CA ASN A 63 -21.61 -36.38 -11.50
C ASN A 63 -21.27 -37.88 -11.58
N SER A 64 -20.40 -38.32 -10.65
CA SER A 64 -20.75 -39.23 -9.53
C SER A 64 -19.48 -39.87 -8.96
N PHE A 65 -19.30 -39.84 -7.64
CA PHE A 65 -19.45 -41.01 -6.77
C PHE A 65 -19.05 -40.68 -5.33
N LYS A 66 -20.04 -40.82 -4.45
CA LYS A 66 -19.91 -41.01 -3.01
C LYS A 66 -19.37 -42.42 -2.74
N ASP A 67 -18.98 -42.61 -1.48
CA ASP A 67 -18.61 -43.84 -0.81
C ASP A 67 -17.13 -44.20 -0.90
N LEU A 68 -16.43 -44.03 0.23
CA LEU A 68 -15.71 -45.13 0.90
C LEU A 68 -15.35 -44.68 2.31
N ASN A 69 -16.07 -45.24 3.28
CA ASN A 69 -15.79 -45.15 4.70
C ASN A 69 -15.56 -46.60 5.17
N LEU A 70 -14.31 -46.98 5.44
CA LEU A 70 -13.96 -48.21 6.17
C LEU A 70 -12.68 -47.99 7.00
N SER A 71 -12.91 -47.96 8.31
CA SER A 71 -12.10 -48.46 9.42
C SER A 71 -10.76 -49.16 9.10
N SER A 72 -9.71 -48.81 9.86
CA SER A 72 -9.06 -49.75 10.80
C SER A 72 -7.95 -49.11 11.63
N ASN A 73 -8.07 -49.31 12.95
CA ASN A 73 -6.99 -49.25 13.93
C ASN A 73 -5.82 -50.17 13.54
N ARG A 74 -4.57 -49.69 13.66
CA ARG A 74 -3.44 -50.54 14.08
C ARG A 74 -2.52 -49.78 15.03
N VAL A 75 -2.51 -50.28 16.26
CA VAL A 75 -1.46 -50.13 17.27
C VAL A 75 -0.22 -50.89 16.79
N LEU A 76 0.95 -50.27 16.84
CA LEU A 76 2.21 -50.96 17.14
C LEU A 76 3.08 -50.08 18.01
N ASN A 77 3.65 -50.73 19.02
CA ASN A 77 4.34 -50.21 20.19
C ASN A 77 5.73 -50.87 20.18
N VAL A 78 6.84 -50.13 20.20
CA VAL A 78 8.17 -50.66 20.56
C VAL A 78 9.01 -49.53 21.22
N SER A 79 9.78 -49.96 22.22
CA SER A 79 10.28 -49.24 23.39
C SER A 79 11.74 -48.77 23.31
N ASN A 80 12.08 -47.83 24.21
CA ASN A 80 13.36 -47.56 24.90
C ASN A 80 14.63 -47.14 24.11
N SER A 81 15.21 -45.98 24.46
CA SER A 81 16.21 -45.84 25.55
C SER A 81 16.83 -44.42 25.63
N HIS A 82 17.47 -44.14 26.77
CA HIS A 82 17.93 -42.87 27.36
C HIS A 82 18.80 -41.92 26.52
N SER A 83 18.72 -40.59 26.74
CA SER A 83 19.50 -39.85 27.75
C SER A 83 19.49 -38.32 27.54
N GLN A 84 19.33 -37.62 28.67
CA GLN A 84 19.88 -36.32 29.09
C GLN A 84 19.89 -35.05 28.21
N GLN A 85 19.35 -34.01 28.83
CA GLN A 85 19.78 -32.60 28.84
C GLN A 85 19.64 -31.80 27.53
N ASN A 86 18.67 -30.88 27.50
CA ASN A 86 18.93 -29.55 26.94
C ASN A 86 18.19 -28.46 27.72
N ARG A 87 19.01 -27.53 28.23
CA ARG A 87 18.61 -26.27 28.85
C ARG A 87 17.97 -25.38 27.78
N VAL A 88 16.91 -24.69 28.20
CA VAL A 88 16.27 -23.60 27.47
C VAL A 88 17.24 -22.40 27.46
N HIS A 89 17.65 -21.96 26.27
CA HIS A 89 18.30 -20.67 26.07
C HIS A 89 17.22 -19.64 25.76
N GLU A 90 16.84 -18.84 26.76
CA GLU A 90 16.11 -17.58 26.56
C GLU A 90 17.08 -16.52 26.04
N GLY A 91 16.84 -16.04 24.82
CA GLY A 91 17.55 -14.90 24.24
C GLY A 91 16.90 -13.58 24.68
N PHE A 92 17.47 -12.96 25.70
CA PHE A 92 17.26 -11.56 26.07
C PHE A 92 17.87 -10.64 25.00
N PHE A 93 17.07 -9.81 24.34
CA PHE A 93 17.57 -8.67 23.56
C PHE A 93 17.77 -7.46 24.48
N ASN A 94 19.03 -7.13 24.73
CA ASN A 94 19.47 -5.93 25.43
C ASN A 94 19.29 -4.69 24.54
N GLY A 95 18.74 -3.63 25.14
CA GLY A 95 18.72 -2.29 24.56
C GLY A 95 20.07 -1.61 24.72
N GLU A 96 20.59 -1.08 23.61
CA GLU A 96 21.73 -0.17 23.63
C GLU A 96 21.27 1.26 23.92
N ARG A 97 21.80 1.82 25.01
CA ARG A 97 21.86 3.26 25.28
C ARG A 97 22.99 3.84 24.46
N PHE A 98 22.72 4.85 23.65
CA PHE A 98 23.72 5.83 23.23
C PHE A 98 23.46 7.19 23.87
N LEU A 99 24.52 7.68 24.51
CA LEU A 99 24.66 8.98 25.16
C LEU A 99 24.80 10.08 24.10
N SER A 100 24.15 11.23 24.31
CA SER A 100 24.64 12.50 23.77
C SER A 100 24.27 13.68 24.67
N HIS A 101 25.24 14.02 25.52
CA HIS A 101 25.66 15.34 25.98
C HIS A 101 24.70 16.55 25.82
N SER A 102 24.37 17.10 26.98
CA SER A 102 23.79 18.42 27.23
C SER A 102 24.75 19.56 26.86
N ASN A 103 24.21 20.66 26.35
CA ASN A 103 24.81 21.99 26.47
C ASN A 103 23.69 23.03 26.63
N SER A 104 23.43 23.46 27.86
CA SER A 104 22.86 24.79 28.13
C SER A 104 23.26 25.24 29.53
N SER A 105 24.08 26.28 29.55
CA SER A 105 24.62 27.04 30.67
C SER A 105 23.58 27.89 31.41
N ASN A 106 23.81 28.07 32.72
CA ASN A 106 23.48 29.23 33.58
C ASN A 106 21.97 29.49 33.86
N SER A 107 21.48 29.86 35.06
CA SER A 107 22.06 30.25 36.36
C SER A 107 20.92 30.41 37.40
N PHE A 108 21.28 30.55 38.69
CA PHE A 108 20.51 31.02 39.86
C PHE A 108 19.41 30.08 40.40
N GLY A 109 19.52 29.53 41.62
CA GLY A 109 19.32 30.20 42.94
C GLY A 109 17.86 29.91 43.39
N SER A 110 17.50 29.37 44.54
CA SER A 110 18.01 29.46 45.90
C SER A 110 17.40 28.36 46.80
N GLN A 111 17.95 28.25 48.00
CA GLN A 111 17.74 27.32 49.12
C GLN A 111 16.31 27.21 49.68
N GLY A 112 15.99 26.10 50.35
CA GLY A 112 14.83 26.02 51.26
C GLY A 112 14.44 24.64 51.82
N LEU A 113 15.09 24.23 52.92
CA LEU A 113 14.76 23.27 54.00
C LEU A 113 13.59 22.23 53.92
N VAL A 114 13.98 20.95 54.18
CA VAL A 114 13.58 20.02 55.28
C VAL A 114 12.08 19.76 55.60
N ARG A 115 11.61 18.51 55.42
CA ARG A 115 11.26 17.49 56.48
C ARG A 115 10.49 16.29 55.87
N GLY A 116 10.82 15.08 56.29
CA GLY A 116 10.24 13.83 55.75
C GLY A 116 8.98 13.32 56.45
N ALA A 117 8.34 12.33 55.83
CA ALA A 117 7.59 11.24 56.46
C ALA A 117 7.27 10.15 55.42
N ASN A 118 7.46 8.89 55.82
CA ASN A 118 7.11 7.67 55.08
C ASN A 118 5.58 7.51 54.95
N PHE A 119 5.11 6.89 53.86
CA PHE A 119 4.38 5.60 53.83
C PHE A 119 3.62 5.37 52.51
N ALA A 120 3.48 4.08 52.18
CA ALA A 120 2.49 3.44 51.32
C ALA A 120 2.75 3.36 49.80
N SER A 121 3.23 2.18 49.43
CA SER A 121 3.22 1.55 48.11
C SER A 121 1.85 1.63 47.43
N THR A 122 1.83 2.06 46.17
CA THR A 122 0.74 1.83 45.21
C THR A 122 1.34 1.32 43.91
N PRO A 123 0.84 0.20 43.33
CA PRO A 123 1.34 -0.29 42.06
C PRO A 123 0.84 0.59 40.91
N ILE A 124 1.77 0.88 40.01
CA ILE A 124 1.65 1.69 38.80
C ILE A 124 0.48 1.18 37.94
N ALA A 125 -0.48 2.08 37.69
CA ALA A 125 -1.50 1.92 36.67
C ALA A 125 -0.85 1.96 35.28
N TYR A 126 -0.86 0.85 34.56
CA TYR A 126 -0.68 0.86 33.10
C TYR A 126 -1.96 1.41 32.47
N ASN A 127 -1.93 2.71 32.21
CA ASN A 127 -3.04 3.43 31.61
C ASN A 127 -3.13 3.13 30.10
N SER A 128 -4.38 3.06 29.65
CA SER A 128 -4.87 2.74 28.32
C SER A 128 -4.33 3.65 27.21
N ASN A 129 -3.58 3.06 26.28
CA ASN A 129 -3.21 3.69 25.00
C ASN A 129 -3.60 2.82 23.77
N PHE A 130 -4.50 1.85 23.94
CA PHE A 130 -4.85 0.90 22.88
C PHE A 130 -5.90 1.42 21.89
N GLU A 131 -6.77 2.36 22.29
CA GLU A 131 -7.82 2.91 21.41
C GLU A 131 -7.31 3.92 20.37
N ARG A 132 -6.12 4.50 20.55
CA ARG A 132 -5.66 5.60 19.69
C ARG A 132 -4.94 5.15 18.40
N ARG A 133 -4.72 3.84 18.20
CA ARG A 133 -4.03 3.30 17.01
C ARG A 133 -4.95 2.56 16.03
N SER A 134 -6.13 2.10 16.45
CA SER A 134 -7.14 1.49 15.55
C SER A 134 -7.85 2.54 14.69
N HIS A 135 -8.06 3.76 15.21
CA HIS A 135 -8.74 4.83 14.47
C HIS A 135 -8.02 5.28 13.19
N SER A 136 -6.71 5.11 13.07
CA SER A 136 -5.95 5.52 11.88
C SER A 136 -6.22 4.64 10.65
N PHE A 137 -6.63 3.38 10.84
CA PHE A 137 -6.97 2.47 9.74
C PHE A 137 -8.46 2.46 9.44
N ASP A 138 -9.31 2.62 10.47
CA ASP A 138 -10.75 2.86 10.28
C ASP A 138 -11.02 4.20 9.56
N GLU A 139 -10.19 5.24 9.79
CA GLU A 139 -10.23 6.49 9.00
C GLU A 139 -9.90 6.27 7.53
N LEU A 140 -9.03 5.31 7.20
CA LEU A 140 -8.70 4.95 5.81
C LEU A 140 -9.86 4.19 5.14
N ALA A 141 -10.50 3.26 5.84
CA ALA A 141 -11.71 2.58 5.37
C ALA A 141 -12.91 3.55 5.22
N ALA A 142 -13.07 4.52 6.13
CA ALA A 142 -14.07 5.58 6.03
C ALA A 142 -13.77 6.58 4.89
N ARG A 143 -12.49 6.75 4.51
CA ARG A 143 -12.06 7.59 3.38
C ARG A 143 -12.35 6.98 2.02
N VAL A 144 -12.37 5.65 1.89
CA VAL A 144 -12.74 4.96 0.64
C VAL A 144 -14.25 5.00 0.40
N ASN A 145 -15.08 5.03 1.44
CA ASN A 145 -16.54 5.10 1.32
C ASN A 145 -17.11 6.50 0.94
N ASN A 146 -16.25 7.51 0.71
CA ASN A 146 -16.63 8.89 0.40
C ASN A 146 -16.06 9.37 -0.95
N ILE A 147 -16.15 8.52 -1.99
CA ILE A 147 -15.86 8.88 -3.38
C ILE A 147 -17.03 9.72 -3.93
N GLN A 148 -17.20 10.95 -3.44
CA GLN A 148 -17.99 11.98 -4.13
C GLN A 148 -17.67 13.43 -3.71
N CYS A 149 -16.68 13.68 -2.85
CA CYS A 149 -16.20 15.04 -2.57
C CYS A 149 -14.70 15.03 -2.24
N TRP A 150 -13.85 14.96 -3.26
CA TRP A 150 -12.46 15.40 -3.16
C TRP A 150 -12.34 16.77 -3.81
N ASP A 151 -12.80 17.78 -3.08
CA ASP A 151 -12.39 19.15 -3.28
C ASP A 151 -11.46 19.53 -2.12
N ASN A 152 -10.20 19.78 -2.45
CA ASN A 152 -9.22 20.53 -1.68
C ASN A 152 -9.20 20.35 -0.15
N ARG A 153 -8.53 19.30 0.37
CA ARG A 153 -7.92 19.35 1.71
C ARG A 153 -6.92 18.21 2.00
N CYS A 154 -5.74 18.29 1.38
CA CYS A 154 -4.48 17.80 1.93
C CYS A 154 -3.33 18.74 1.52
N GLY A 155 -3.49 20.01 1.86
CA GLY A 155 -2.41 20.98 1.97
C GLY A 155 -2.43 21.56 3.39
N ASN A 156 -1.26 21.70 3.99
CA ASN A 156 -1.00 22.39 5.27
C ASN A 156 -1.40 21.68 6.58
N ARG A 157 -0.45 20.92 7.13
CA ARG A 157 -0.03 21.08 8.54
C ARG A 157 1.50 21.08 8.67
N HIS A 158 2.12 22.09 8.07
CA HIS A 158 3.14 22.90 8.74
C HIS A 158 2.72 24.36 8.52
N GLY A 159 1.94 24.89 9.46
CA GLY A 159 1.47 26.27 9.43
C GLY A 159 2.51 27.21 10.00
N PHE A 160 3.19 27.97 9.12
CA PHE A 160 3.52 29.36 9.42
C PHE A 160 2.18 30.12 9.55
N GLY A 161 1.94 30.70 10.73
CA GLY A 161 0.72 31.46 11.01
C GLY A 161 0.71 32.78 10.24
N SER A 162 -0.34 33.00 9.45
CA SER A 162 -0.78 34.33 9.04
C SER A 162 -1.97 34.72 9.91
N SER A 163 -1.73 35.51 10.94
CA SER A 163 -2.76 36.25 11.66
C SER A 163 -2.95 37.60 10.98
N GLN A 164 -4.08 37.80 10.31
CA GLN A 164 -4.60 39.15 10.09
C GLN A 164 -5.53 39.49 11.25
N SER A 165 -5.06 40.34 12.17
CA SER A 165 -5.95 41.28 12.84
C SER A 165 -5.51 42.69 12.46
N LEU A 166 -6.43 43.40 11.81
CA LEU A 166 -6.71 44.83 11.96
C LEU A 166 -5.74 45.59 12.87
N TYR A 167 -5.01 46.59 12.37
CA TYR A 167 -4.88 47.89 13.03
C TYR A 167 -4.28 48.94 12.08
N ASN A 168 -4.86 50.12 12.18
CA ASN A 168 -4.60 51.34 11.44
C ASN A 168 -3.14 51.83 11.46
N ASN A 169 -2.78 52.50 10.36
CA ASN A 169 -1.81 53.60 10.19
C ASN A 169 -1.01 53.98 11.44
N HIS A 170 0.32 53.87 11.40
CA HIS A 170 1.28 54.86 11.95
C HIS A 170 2.64 54.72 11.24
N HIS A 171 3.18 55.84 10.76
CA HIS A 171 4.48 55.99 10.11
C HIS A 171 5.68 55.58 11.00
N ARG A 172 6.66 54.84 10.45
CA ARG A 172 8.13 55.00 10.66
C ARG A 172 8.96 53.99 9.81
N PRO A 173 10.26 54.23 9.55
CA PRO A 173 10.83 54.18 8.20
C PRO A 173 11.38 52.82 7.77
N VAL A 174 11.42 52.66 6.44
CA VAL A 174 11.99 51.56 5.67
C VAL A 174 13.49 51.44 5.96
N LEU A 175 13.90 50.33 6.58
CA LEU A 175 15.27 49.83 6.44
C LEU A 175 15.33 49.02 5.13
N HIS A 176 16.00 49.58 4.13
CA HIS A 176 16.37 48.84 2.92
C HIS A 176 17.21 47.61 3.32
N GLN A 177 16.66 46.41 3.13
CA GLN A 177 17.48 45.21 3.01
C GLN A 177 18.26 45.29 1.69
N PRO A 178 19.57 45.00 1.67
CA PRO A 178 20.34 45.06 0.45
C PRO A 178 19.83 43.99 -0.54
N GLN A 179 19.57 44.40 -1.78
CA GLN A 179 19.41 43.47 -2.90
C GLN A 179 20.65 42.58 -2.96
N GLN A 180 20.50 41.29 -2.61
CA GLN A 180 21.57 40.33 -2.82
C GLN A 180 21.75 40.17 -4.33
N HIS A 181 22.87 40.65 -4.86
CA HIS A 181 23.27 40.41 -6.24
C HIS A 181 23.27 38.91 -6.50
N SER A 182 22.46 38.46 -7.46
CA SER A 182 22.51 37.10 -7.98
C SER A 182 23.96 36.78 -8.37
N LYS A 183 24.54 35.76 -7.74
CA LYS A 183 25.87 35.24 -8.08
C LYS A 183 25.91 34.63 -9.49
N TYR A 184 24.74 34.46 -10.10
CA TYR A 184 24.54 33.95 -11.45
C TYR A 184 24.19 35.13 -12.37
N SER A 185 24.96 35.27 -13.45
CA SER A 185 24.78 36.32 -14.46
C SER A 185 23.47 36.12 -15.24
N SER A 186 23.07 37.14 -16.01
CA SER A 186 21.80 37.14 -16.73
C SER A 186 21.71 36.11 -17.86
N SER A 187 22.84 35.58 -18.36
CA SER A 187 22.90 34.71 -19.53
C SER A 187 23.14 33.24 -19.15
N LEU A 188 22.35 32.34 -19.72
CA LEU A 188 22.53 30.90 -19.58
C LEU A 188 23.80 30.37 -20.26
N ASP A 189 24.28 31.05 -21.31
CA ASP A 189 25.47 30.63 -22.06
C ASP A 189 26.73 30.60 -21.18
N GLU A 190 26.82 31.48 -20.17
CA GLU A 190 27.95 31.51 -19.25
C GLU A 190 27.96 30.31 -18.28
N LEU A 191 26.82 29.64 -18.13
CA LEU A 191 26.68 28.45 -17.28
C LEU A 191 26.96 27.16 -18.05
N ARG A 192 27.26 27.23 -19.34
CA ARG A 192 27.51 26.06 -20.19
C ARG A 192 28.62 25.19 -19.61
N GLY A 193 28.38 23.88 -19.55
CA GLY A 193 29.25 22.87 -18.94
C GLY A 193 29.21 22.84 -17.39
N ARG A 194 28.40 23.68 -16.76
CA ARG A 194 28.27 23.79 -15.29
C ARG A 194 26.83 23.66 -14.81
N VAL A 195 25.86 23.41 -15.68
CA VAL A 195 24.43 23.42 -15.34
C VAL A 195 24.11 22.43 -14.20
N SER A 196 24.64 21.20 -14.27
CA SER A 196 24.45 20.20 -13.21
C SER A 196 24.98 20.67 -11.84
N SER A 197 26.17 21.29 -11.81
CA SER A 197 26.72 21.85 -10.57
C SER A 197 25.87 23.00 -10.02
N VAL A 198 25.35 23.85 -10.90
CA VAL A 198 24.49 24.99 -10.52
C VAL A 198 23.13 24.51 -10.01
N ALA A 199 22.58 23.43 -10.59
CA ALA A 199 21.33 22.81 -10.13
C ALA A 199 21.42 22.26 -8.70
N LYS A 200 22.62 21.87 -8.25
CA LYS A 200 22.85 21.40 -6.88
C LYS A 200 23.00 22.54 -5.86
N ASP A 201 23.11 23.79 -6.32
CA ASP A 201 23.04 24.98 -5.46
C ASP A 201 21.59 25.47 -5.30
N GLN A 202 21.21 25.95 -4.11
CA GLN A 202 19.84 26.40 -3.85
C GLN A 202 19.44 27.59 -4.73
N ASN A 203 20.30 28.59 -4.85
CA ASN A 203 20.04 29.79 -5.65
C ASN A 203 20.21 29.50 -7.14
N GLY A 204 21.19 28.67 -7.49
CA GLY A 204 21.43 28.20 -8.85
C GLY A 204 20.24 27.42 -9.40
N CYS A 205 19.69 26.48 -8.63
CA CYS A 205 18.47 25.75 -9.02
C CYS A 205 17.27 26.68 -9.23
N ARG A 206 17.10 27.70 -8.38
CA ARG A 206 16.02 28.69 -8.57
C ARG A 206 16.22 29.54 -9.82
N PHE A 207 17.45 29.96 -10.07
CA PHE A 207 17.81 30.69 -11.28
C PHE A 207 17.53 29.85 -12.54
N LEU A 208 17.98 28.59 -12.58
CA LEU A 208 17.73 27.70 -13.71
C LEU A 208 16.22 27.47 -13.93
N GLN A 209 15.43 27.28 -12.87
CA GLN A 209 13.97 27.15 -13.01
C GLN A 209 13.29 28.39 -13.62
N GLN A 210 13.82 29.59 -13.38
CA GLN A 210 13.29 30.83 -14.00
C GLN A 210 13.62 30.93 -15.49
N LYS A 211 14.70 30.27 -15.92
CA LYS A 211 15.17 30.22 -17.30
C LYS A 211 14.49 29.14 -18.15
N VAL A 212 13.98 28.08 -17.53
CA VAL A 212 13.23 26.99 -18.20
C VAL A 212 11.89 27.45 -18.83
N ASN A 213 11.65 28.74 -19.06
CA ASN A 213 10.48 29.27 -19.77
C ASN A 213 10.69 29.48 -21.28
N ASP A 214 11.93 29.40 -21.79
CA ASP A 214 12.24 29.48 -23.22
C ASP A 214 12.63 28.07 -23.75
N GLU A 215 11.97 27.60 -24.82
CA GLU A 215 12.19 26.27 -25.39
C GLU A 215 13.66 25.99 -25.73
N LYS A 216 14.40 27.00 -26.21
CA LYS A 216 15.83 26.82 -26.54
C LYS A 216 16.70 26.63 -25.30
N GLU A 217 16.30 27.26 -24.20
CA GLU A 217 16.98 27.13 -22.92
C GLU A 217 16.73 25.74 -22.32
N ILE A 218 15.56 25.14 -22.55
CA ILE A 218 15.22 23.76 -22.15
C ILE A 218 16.19 22.75 -22.80
N ASP A 219 16.36 22.81 -24.12
CA ASP A 219 17.22 21.85 -24.84
C ASP A 219 18.67 21.91 -24.36
N MET A 220 19.18 23.12 -24.14
CA MET A 220 20.53 23.32 -23.62
C MET A 220 20.67 22.75 -22.20
N ILE A 221 19.77 23.11 -21.28
CA ILE A 221 19.79 22.62 -19.90
C ILE A 221 19.68 21.09 -19.88
N PHE A 222 18.74 20.53 -20.64
CA PHE A 222 18.54 19.09 -20.73
C PHE A 222 19.80 18.37 -21.22
N SER A 223 20.43 18.87 -22.28
CA SER A 223 21.64 18.27 -22.84
C SER A 223 22.79 18.13 -21.85
N GLU A 224 22.87 19.03 -20.85
CA GLU A 224 23.90 19.00 -19.80
C GLU A 224 23.54 18.16 -18.57
N VAL A 225 22.26 17.86 -18.35
CA VAL A 225 21.80 17.14 -17.15
C VAL A 225 21.29 15.72 -17.42
N LYS A 226 21.06 15.35 -18.69
CA LYS A 226 20.47 14.06 -19.09
C LYS A 226 21.20 12.82 -18.56
N ASP A 227 22.52 12.90 -18.41
CA ASP A 227 23.34 11.78 -17.90
C ASP A 227 23.32 11.68 -16.36
N GLN A 228 22.72 12.65 -15.66
CA GLN A 228 22.67 12.73 -14.20
C GLN A 228 21.25 12.88 -13.65
N LEU A 229 20.22 12.60 -14.45
CA LEU A 229 18.81 12.79 -14.06
C LEU A 229 18.48 12.14 -12.71
N HIS A 230 18.87 10.87 -12.54
CA HIS A 230 18.58 10.11 -11.31
C HIS A 230 19.20 10.74 -10.07
N GLU A 231 20.47 11.18 -10.17
CA GLU A 231 21.17 11.88 -9.07
C GLU A 231 20.49 13.21 -8.72
N LEU A 232 20.09 13.97 -9.74
CA LEU A 232 19.45 15.27 -9.55
C LEU A 232 18.04 15.12 -8.95
N MET A 233 17.30 14.08 -9.30
CA MET A 233 15.94 13.83 -8.79
C MET A 233 15.89 13.47 -7.31
N VAL A 234 16.95 12.88 -6.75
CA VAL A 234 17.03 12.57 -5.31
C VAL A 234 17.65 13.71 -4.49
N HIS A 235 18.29 14.67 -5.15
CA HIS A 235 18.96 15.80 -4.50
C HIS A 235 17.95 16.84 -3.96
N GLN A 236 18.23 17.40 -2.78
CA GLN A 236 17.32 18.32 -2.05
C GLN A 236 16.90 19.61 -2.79
N PHE A 237 17.70 20.07 -3.76
CA PHE A 237 17.41 21.25 -4.60
C PHE A 237 17.16 20.87 -6.06
N ALA A 238 18.15 20.26 -6.73
CA ALA A 238 18.08 19.90 -8.14
C ALA A 238 16.83 19.10 -8.59
N ASN A 239 16.14 18.39 -7.69
CA ASN A 239 14.90 17.69 -8.03
C ASN A 239 13.83 18.63 -8.63
N PHE A 240 13.81 19.90 -8.19
CA PHE A 240 12.87 20.90 -8.68
C PHE A 240 13.20 21.35 -10.11
N LEU A 241 14.48 21.33 -10.50
CA LEU A 241 14.86 21.62 -11.89
C LEU A 241 14.33 20.54 -12.83
N ILE A 242 14.49 19.25 -12.47
CA ILE A 242 14.01 18.15 -13.31
C ILE A 242 12.49 18.18 -13.44
N GLN A 243 11.76 18.43 -12.35
CA GLN A 243 10.32 18.65 -12.40
C GLN A 243 9.95 19.81 -13.32
N LYS A 244 10.69 20.92 -13.25
CA LYS A 244 10.43 22.10 -14.09
C LYS A 244 10.69 21.84 -15.58
N LEU A 245 11.68 21.01 -15.93
CA LEU A 245 11.91 20.58 -17.32
C LEU A 245 10.72 19.81 -17.88
N PHE A 246 10.13 18.89 -17.11
CA PHE A 246 8.90 18.20 -17.52
C PHE A 246 7.70 19.15 -17.59
N GLU A 247 7.56 20.07 -16.65
CA GLU A 247 6.46 21.05 -16.65
C GLU A 247 6.49 21.92 -17.92
N ALA A 248 7.64 22.51 -18.25
CA ALA A 248 7.77 23.48 -19.32
C ALA A 248 8.01 22.86 -20.71
N GLY A 249 8.54 21.64 -20.76
CA GLY A 249 8.83 20.96 -22.01
C GLY A 249 7.58 20.72 -22.86
N ASN A 250 7.72 20.81 -24.18
CA ASN A 250 6.68 20.35 -25.10
C ASN A 250 6.61 18.81 -25.11
N GLU A 251 5.63 18.25 -25.83
CA GLU A 251 5.41 16.81 -25.89
C GLU A 251 6.65 16.00 -26.29
N ASN A 252 7.39 16.45 -27.30
CA ASN A 252 8.61 15.77 -27.78
C ASN A 252 9.72 15.81 -26.73
N GLN A 253 9.94 16.97 -26.11
CA GLN A 253 10.94 17.14 -25.05
C GLN A 253 10.62 16.27 -23.83
N ARG A 254 9.34 16.21 -23.42
CA ARG A 254 8.89 15.33 -22.33
C ARG A 254 9.11 13.86 -22.66
N THR A 255 8.82 13.44 -23.89
CA THR A 255 9.09 12.08 -24.35
C THR A 255 10.58 11.77 -24.31
N GLU A 256 11.45 12.67 -24.78
CA GLU A 256 12.90 12.48 -24.73
C GLU A 256 13.44 12.42 -23.29
N LEU A 257 13.00 13.34 -22.43
CA LEU A 257 13.30 13.35 -21.00
C LEU A 257 12.89 12.03 -20.34
N LEU A 258 11.68 11.54 -20.65
CA LEU A 258 11.16 10.29 -20.11
C LEU A 258 11.98 9.08 -20.56
N VAL A 259 12.31 9.00 -21.85
CA VAL A 259 13.16 7.92 -22.40
C VAL A 259 14.52 7.91 -21.70
N TRP A 260 15.16 9.06 -21.50
CA TRP A 260 16.42 9.14 -20.77
C TRP A 260 16.28 8.76 -19.29
N LEU A 261 15.17 9.15 -18.66
CA LEU A 261 14.89 8.83 -17.26
C LEU A 261 14.72 7.32 -17.05
N VAL A 262 13.99 6.63 -17.94
CA VAL A 262 13.72 5.19 -17.78
C VAL A 262 14.79 4.28 -18.40
N LYS A 263 15.74 4.84 -19.17
CA LYS A 263 16.81 4.10 -19.85
C LYS A 263 17.63 3.19 -18.93
N ASN A 264 17.91 3.65 -17.71
CA ASN A 264 18.52 2.83 -16.67
C ASN A 264 17.45 2.46 -15.64
N GLU A 265 16.84 1.29 -15.83
CA GLU A 265 15.72 0.82 -15.01
C GLU A 265 16.08 0.76 -13.52
N GLN A 266 17.27 0.26 -13.18
CA GLN A 266 17.69 0.18 -11.78
C GLN A 266 17.82 1.56 -11.14
N SER A 267 18.49 2.51 -11.81
CA SER A 267 18.60 3.88 -11.30
C SER A 267 17.24 4.57 -11.21
N PHE A 268 16.31 4.26 -12.12
CA PHE A 268 14.94 4.76 -12.02
C PHE A 268 14.19 4.17 -10.82
N MET A 269 14.34 2.87 -10.55
CA MET A 269 13.75 2.23 -9.37
C MET A 269 14.33 2.79 -8.06
N ASP A 270 15.64 3.09 -8.03
CA ASP A 270 16.28 3.75 -6.89
C ASP A 270 15.65 5.13 -6.62
N VAL A 271 15.32 5.89 -7.67
CA VAL A 271 14.60 7.17 -7.55
C VAL A 271 13.17 6.97 -7.05
N CYS A 272 12.42 6.01 -7.60
CA CYS A 272 11.04 5.71 -7.19
C CYS A 272 10.94 5.28 -5.72
N THR A 273 11.96 4.61 -5.19
CA THR A 273 12.03 4.14 -3.81
C THR A 273 12.73 5.12 -2.85
N HIS A 274 13.24 6.25 -3.36
CA HIS A 274 13.84 7.31 -2.55
C HIS A 274 12.78 8.27 -1.99
N SER A 275 12.95 8.74 -0.76
CA SER A 275 11.99 9.62 -0.06
C SER A 275 11.70 10.95 -0.78
N THR A 276 12.73 11.55 -1.38
CA THR A 276 12.61 12.74 -2.25
C THR A 276 12.25 12.36 -3.68
N GLY A 277 12.84 11.26 -4.20
CA GLY A 277 12.73 10.89 -5.60
C GLY A 277 11.30 10.50 -5.97
N THR A 278 10.62 9.76 -5.10
CA THR A 278 9.20 9.41 -5.27
C THR A 278 8.31 10.63 -5.47
N ARG A 279 8.60 11.75 -4.79
CA ARG A 279 7.83 13.00 -4.93
C ARG A 279 8.08 13.66 -6.27
N ALA A 280 9.33 13.66 -6.73
CA ALA A 280 9.70 14.17 -8.04
C ALA A 280 9.04 13.35 -9.16
N VAL A 281 9.06 12.01 -9.07
CA VAL A 281 8.39 11.12 -10.04
C VAL A 281 6.88 11.36 -10.04
N GLN A 282 6.22 11.39 -8.87
CA GLN A 282 4.77 11.68 -8.77
C GLN A 282 4.39 13.00 -9.44
N LYS A 283 5.26 14.00 -9.32
CA LYS A 283 5.05 15.30 -9.94
C LYS A 283 5.26 15.24 -11.45
N ILE A 284 6.32 14.58 -11.91
CA ILE A 284 6.61 14.34 -13.34
C ILE A 284 5.44 13.65 -14.04
N MET A 285 4.82 12.67 -13.38
CA MET A 285 3.68 11.94 -13.91
C MET A 285 2.47 12.83 -14.23
N GLU A 286 2.33 14.04 -13.64
CA GLU A 286 1.25 14.99 -14.00
C GLU A 286 1.38 15.55 -15.42
N TRP A 287 2.57 15.48 -16.02
CA TRP A 287 2.83 15.99 -17.36
C TRP A 287 3.04 14.88 -18.40
N ILE A 288 2.97 13.62 -17.96
CA ILE A 288 2.91 12.43 -18.82
C ILE A 288 1.45 12.28 -19.24
N SER A 289 1.14 12.63 -20.49
CA SER A 289 -0.25 12.72 -20.96
C SER A 289 -0.55 11.94 -22.23
N THR A 290 0.46 11.57 -23.01
CA THR A 290 0.23 10.81 -24.24
C THR A 290 0.24 9.31 -23.99
N PRO A 291 -0.54 8.52 -24.75
CA PRO A 291 -0.52 7.07 -24.65
C PRO A 291 0.90 6.47 -24.79
N ASP A 292 1.73 7.04 -25.67
CA ASP A 292 3.11 6.61 -25.87
C ASP A 292 3.98 6.85 -24.63
N GLN A 293 3.86 8.02 -23.98
CA GLN A 293 4.61 8.31 -22.75
C GLN A 293 4.15 7.42 -21.60
N ILE A 294 2.84 7.19 -21.47
CA ILE A 294 2.28 6.28 -20.47
C ILE A 294 2.81 4.86 -20.70
N ALA A 295 2.79 4.37 -21.94
CA ALA A 295 3.33 3.07 -22.30
C ALA A 295 4.83 2.93 -21.97
N ILE A 296 5.65 3.96 -22.24
CA ILE A 296 7.07 3.98 -21.87
C ILE A 296 7.23 3.85 -20.35
N LEU A 297 6.48 4.63 -19.57
CA LEU A 297 6.56 4.58 -18.11
C LEU A 297 6.10 3.21 -17.57
N LEU A 298 4.98 2.69 -18.05
CA LEU A 298 4.45 1.41 -17.58
C LEU A 298 5.32 0.22 -17.98
N SER A 299 6.08 0.32 -19.08
CA SER A 299 7.01 -0.72 -19.49
C SER A 299 8.08 -1.04 -18.44
N VAL A 300 8.48 -0.04 -17.64
CA VAL A 300 9.45 -0.22 -16.55
C VAL A 300 8.80 -0.37 -15.18
N LEU A 301 7.61 0.21 -14.96
CA LEU A 301 6.90 0.06 -13.69
C LEU A 301 6.25 -1.31 -13.52
N LYS A 302 5.73 -1.91 -14.60
CA LYS A 302 5.03 -3.20 -14.53
C LYS A 302 5.91 -4.31 -13.95
N PRO A 303 7.12 -4.59 -14.45
CA PRO A 303 7.98 -5.65 -13.87
C PRO A 303 8.36 -5.40 -12.41
N ALA A 304 8.34 -4.14 -11.97
CA ALA A 304 8.67 -3.74 -10.60
C ALA A 304 7.42 -3.51 -9.72
N ALA A 305 6.20 -3.78 -10.21
CA ALA A 305 4.96 -3.34 -9.58
C ALA A 305 4.81 -3.87 -8.15
N VAL A 306 5.07 -5.17 -7.95
CA VAL A 306 5.00 -5.83 -6.64
C VAL A 306 6.02 -5.23 -5.67
N ALA A 307 7.27 -5.07 -6.12
CA ALA A 307 8.35 -4.52 -5.32
C ALA A 307 8.09 -3.06 -4.91
N LEU A 308 7.58 -2.24 -5.83
CA LEU A 308 7.21 -0.86 -5.56
C LEU A 308 6.03 -0.77 -4.62
N THR A 309 4.99 -1.59 -4.83
CA THR A 309 3.79 -1.65 -3.98
C THR A 309 4.12 -1.94 -2.51
N LYS A 310 5.13 -2.80 -2.28
CA LYS A 310 5.58 -3.18 -0.93
C LYS A 310 6.64 -2.23 -0.34
N ASN A 311 7.08 -1.23 -1.10
CA ASN A 311 8.11 -0.30 -0.66
C ASN A 311 7.52 0.90 0.09
N ALA A 312 8.20 1.35 1.15
CA ALA A 312 7.78 2.47 1.99
C ALA A 312 7.65 3.83 1.26
N HIS A 313 8.25 3.98 0.09
CA HIS A 313 8.16 5.17 -0.78
C HIS A 313 7.64 4.85 -2.18
N GLY A 314 7.96 3.65 -2.70
CA GLY A 314 7.55 3.19 -4.02
C GLY A 314 6.04 3.02 -4.18
N HIS A 315 5.31 2.68 -3.10
CA HIS A 315 3.85 2.49 -3.18
C HIS A 315 3.12 3.75 -3.65
N HIS A 316 3.66 4.94 -3.35
CA HIS A 316 3.09 6.20 -3.83
C HIS A 316 3.16 6.36 -5.35
N ILE A 317 4.11 5.71 -6.04
CA ILE A 317 4.16 5.71 -7.51
C ILE A 317 3.00 4.89 -8.05
N ILE A 318 2.76 3.71 -7.48
CA ILE A 318 1.66 2.82 -7.86
C ILE A 318 0.31 3.49 -7.59
N GLU A 319 0.11 4.06 -6.40
CA GLU A 319 -1.08 4.85 -6.06
C GLU A 319 -1.29 6.00 -7.04
N ARG A 320 -0.20 6.67 -7.44
CA ARG A 320 -0.27 7.78 -8.39
C ARG A 320 -0.70 7.31 -9.78
N CYS A 321 -0.19 6.18 -10.27
CA CYS A 321 -0.64 5.58 -11.53
C CYS A 321 -2.15 5.32 -11.50
N LEU A 322 -2.64 4.67 -10.45
CA LEU A 322 -4.08 4.37 -10.27
C LEU A 322 -4.94 5.64 -10.18
N GLN A 323 -4.37 6.76 -9.74
CA GLN A 323 -5.07 8.03 -9.58
C GLN A 323 -5.24 8.81 -10.88
N ILE A 324 -4.19 8.89 -11.70
CA ILE A 324 -4.12 9.81 -12.84
C ILE A 324 -4.37 9.15 -14.19
N PHE A 325 -4.06 7.86 -14.33
CA PHE A 325 -4.28 7.12 -15.56
C PHE A 325 -5.72 6.58 -15.59
N SER A 326 -6.25 6.40 -16.80
CA SER A 326 -7.52 5.72 -16.99
C SER A 326 -7.44 4.26 -16.52
N ILE A 327 -8.60 3.62 -16.36
CA ILE A 327 -8.65 2.21 -15.95
C ILE A 327 -7.96 1.34 -17.00
N GLU A 328 -8.13 1.66 -18.28
CA GLU A 328 -7.52 0.96 -19.41
C GLU A 328 -6.01 1.16 -19.46
N GLU A 329 -5.52 2.36 -19.17
CA GLU A 329 -4.09 2.66 -19.14
C GLU A 329 -3.40 1.97 -17.96
N ALA A 330 -4.03 1.95 -16.78
CA ALA A 330 -3.46 1.33 -15.58
C ALA A 330 -3.56 -0.20 -15.56
N GLU A 331 -4.37 -0.81 -16.43
CA GLU A 331 -4.66 -2.25 -16.45
C GLU A 331 -3.41 -3.15 -16.43
N PRO A 332 -2.36 -2.91 -17.23
CA PRO A 332 -1.17 -3.78 -17.20
C PRO A 332 -0.45 -3.80 -15.85
N LEU A 333 -0.55 -2.71 -15.08
CA LEU A 333 0.00 -2.60 -13.73
C LEU A 333 -0.91 -3.29 -12.70
N VAL A 334 -2.23 -3.13 -12.85
CA VAL A 334 -3.21 -3.77 -11.98
C VAL A 334 -3.18 -5.28 -12.13
N ASP A 335 -3.05 -5.79 -13.36
CA ASP A 335 -2.92 -7.23 -13.62
C ASP A 335 -1.75 -7.83 -12.83
N GLU A 336 -0.59 -7.18 -12.84
CA GLU A 336 0.59 -7.64 -12.10
C GLU A 336 0.33 -7.68 -10.58
N ILE A 337 -0.39 -6.69 -10.05
CA ILE A 337 -0.78 -6.62 -8.64
C ILE A 337 -1.79 -7.73 -8.30
N VAL A 338 -2.75 -8.01 -9.20
CA VAL A 338 -3.77 -9.04 -9.01
C VAL A 338 -3.13 -10.42 -8.92
N GLU A 339 -2.18 -10.75 -9.81
CA GLU A 339 -1.47 -12.03 -9.80
C GLU A 339 -0.66 -12.28 -8.51
N HIS A 340 -0.35 -11.21 -7.76
CA HIS A 340 0.41 -11.28 -6.50
C HIS A 340 -0.43 -10.84 -5.29
N CYS A 341 -1.76 -11.00 -5.35
CA CYS A 341 -2.71 -10.53 -4.35
C CYS A 341 -2.33 -10.89 -2.91
N LEU A 342 -2.02 -12.16 -2.64
CA LEU A 342 -1.70 -12.63 -1.28
C LEU A 342 -0.40 -12.02 -0.73
N GLU A 343 0.65 -11.94 -1.55
CA GLU A 343 1.93 -11.34 -1.16
C GLU A 343 1.77 -9.85 -0.82
N ILE A 344 0.93 -9.16 -1.58
CA ILE A 344 0.67 -7.72 -1.41
C ILE A 344 -0.26 -7.46 -0.22
N ALA A 345 -1.31 -8.28 -0.05
CA ALA A 345 -2.27 -8.17 1.06
C ALA A 345 -1.60 -8.35 2.44
N THR A 346 -0.49 -9.09 2.47
CA THR A 346 0.30 -9.34 3.69
C THR A 346 1.45 -8.35 3.88
N ASP A 347 1.52 -7.28 3.08
CA ASP A 347 2.48 -6.20 3.26
C ASP A 347 1.85 -4.94 3.89
N LYS A 348 2.65 -4.18 4.65
CA LYS A 348 2.23 -2.96 5.35
C LYS A 348 1.75 -1.85 4.40
N SER A 349 2.47 -1.64 3.30
CA SER A 349 2.13 -0.68 2.27
C SER A 349 1.20 -1.32 1.23
N GLY A 350 1.46 -2.58 0.89
CA GLY A 350 0.71 -3.32 -0.11
C GLY A 350 -0.78 -3.46 0.22
N CYS A 351 -1.15 -3.71 1.47
CA CYS A 351 -2.56 -3.83 1.85
C CYS A 351 -3.36 -2.55 1.60
N CYS A 352 -2.73 -1.37 1.64
CA CYS A 352 -3.37 -0.08 1.38
C CYS A 352 -3.54 0.17 -0.12
N VAL A 353 -2.57 -0.26 -0.94
CA VAL A 353 -2.66 -0.19 -2.41
C VAL A 353 -3.72 -1.16 -2.92
N LEU A 354 -3.78 -2.37 -2.37
CA LEU A 354 -4.76 -3.39 -2.77
C LEU A 354 -6.21 -2.93 -2.56
N GLN A 355 -6.48 -2.21 -1.47
CA GLN A 355 -7.80 -1.60 -1.22
C GLN A 355 -8.15 -0.53 -2.25
N GLN A 356 -7.17 0.23 -2.75
CA GLN A 356 -7.37 1.19 -3.84
C GLN A 356 -7.62 0.48 -5.17
N CYS A 357 -6.92 -0.63 -5.45
CA CYS A 357 -7.17 -1.46 -6.62
C CYS A 357 -8.61 -1.98 -6.63
N LEU A 358 -9.11 -2.52 -5.51
CA LEU A 358 -10.49 -2.99 -5.37
C LEU A 358 -11.55 -1.90 -5.64
N ALA A 359 -11.20 -0.63 -5.43
CA ALA A 359 -12.08 0.52 -5.67
C ALA A 359 -11.97 1.10 -7.09
N ARG A 360 -10.86 0.85 -7.80
CA ARG A 360 -10.50 1.53 -9.06
C ARG A 360 -9.89 0.56 -10.07
N THR A 361 -10.64 -0.47 -10.42
CA THR A 361 -10.27 -1.42 -11.47
C THR A 361 -11.51 -1.91 -12.22
N LYS A 362 -11.31 -2.63 -13.32
CA LYS A 362 -12.39 -3.28 -14.06
C LYS A 362 -13.01 -4.40 -13.22
N GLU A 363 -14.27 -4.71 -13.50
CA GLU A 363 -15.02 -5.71 -12.73
C GLU A 363 -14.34 -7.08 -12.77
N GLU A 364 -13.74 -7.47 -13.89
CA GLU A 364 -13.04 -8.76 -14.03
C GLU A 364 -11.81 -8.87 -13.12
N ALA A 365 -11.02 -7.80 -13.02
CA ALA A 365 -9.86 -7.75 -12.13
C ALA A 365 -10.28 -7.63 -10.65
N LYS A 366 -11.36 -6.89 -10.37
CA LYS A 366 -11.96 -6.81 -9.04
C LYS A 366 -12.42 -8.19 -8.58
N GLU A 367 -13.11 -8.94 -9.44
CA GLU A 367 -13.59 -10.29 -9.12
C GLU A 367 -12.43 -11.25 -8.85
N ARG A 368 -11.35 -11.24 -9.65
CA ARG A 368 -10.14 -12.03 -9.37
C ARG A 368 -9.57 -11.74 -7.98
N LEU A 369 -9.44 -10.46 -7.62
CA LEU A 369 -8.98 -10.07 -6.28
C LEU A 369 -9.91 -10.59 -5.18
N LEU A 370 -11.23 -10.47 -5.37
CA LEU A 370 -12.23 -10.93 -4.40
C LEU A 370 -12.18 -12.45 -4.20
N VAL A 371 -12.02 -13.22 -5.29
CA VAL A 371 -11.86 -14.67 -5.25
C VAL A 371 -10.58 -15.06 -4.49
N ASP A 372 -9.46 -14.41 -4.77
CA ASP A 372 -8.18 -14.69 -4.09
C ASP A 372 -8.24 -14.35 -2.61
N ILE A 373 -8.81 -13.19 -2.24
CA ILE A 373 -8.98 -12.78 -0.85
C ILE A 373 -9.90 -13.75 -0.11
N THR A 374 -10.99 -14.17 -0.75
CA THR A 374 -11.94 -15.11 -0.16
C THR A 374 -11.30 -16.47 0.07
N THR A 375 -10.60 -17.00 -0.93
CA THR A 375 -9.91 -18.31 -0.85
C THR A 375 -8.88 -18.33 0.28
N ASN A 376 -8.20 -17.19 0.49
CA ASN A 376 -7.17 -17.03 1.52
C ASN A 376 -7.67 -16.36 2.81
N ALA A 377 -8.99 -16.27 3.02
CA ALA A 377 -9.58 -15.47 4.09
C ALA A 377 -9.05 -15.85 5.49
N PHE A 378 -8.85 -17.14 5.77
CA PHE A 378 -8.32 -17.59 7.05
C PHE A 378 -6.90 -17.05 7.31
N VAL A 379 -5.97 -17.29 6.38
CA VAL A 379 -4.57 -16.85 6.48
C VAL A 379 -4.48 -15.34 6.58
N LEU A 380 -5.25 -14.62 5.77
CA LEU A 380 -5.30 -13.17 5.80
C LEU A 380 -5.85 -12.64 7.13
N SER A 381 -6.88 -13.29 7.70
CA SER A 381 -7.50 -12.87 8.96
C SER A 381 -6.53 -12.92 10.14
N GLU A 382 -5.62 -13.90 10.16
CA GLU A 382 -4.58 -14.00 11.20
C GLU A 382 -3.42 -13.03 10.99
N HIS A 383 -3.29 -12.45 9.79
CA HIS A 383 -2.15 -11.63 9.43
C HIS A 383 -2.26 -10.19 9.97
N PRO A 384 -1.17 -9.57 10.49
CA PRO A 384 -1.16 -8.19 10.99
C PRO A 384 -1.68 -7.12 10.02
N TYR A 385 -1.53 -7.35 8.72
CA TYR A 385 -2.01 -6.45 7.65
C TYR A 385 -3.17 -7.05 6.85
N GLY A 386 -3.19 -8.37 6.64
CA GLY A 386 -4.20 -9.03 5.82
C GLY A 386 -5.60 -8.93 6.42
N ASN A 387 -5.70 -8.87 7.75
CA ASN A 387 -6.98 -8.74 8.44
C ASN A 387 -7.73 -7.46 8.02
N TYR A 388 -7.01 -6.38 7.66
CA TYR A 388 -7.62 -5.16 7.18
C TYR A 388 -8.19 -5.31 5.76
N VAL A 389 -7.53 -6.11 4.91
CA VAL A 389 -8.04 -6.43 3.56
C VAL A 389 -9.33 -7.23 3.66
N VAL A 390 -9.38 -8.26 4.53
CA VAL A 390 -10.61 -9.04 4.75
C VAL A 390 -11.73 -8.17 5.31
N GLN A 391 -11.43 -7.32 6.31
CA GLN A 391 -12.42 -6.39 6.86
C GLN A 391 -12.92 -5.37 5.84
N PHE A 392 -12.05 -4.91 4.94
CA PHE A 392 -12.43 -4.02 3.85
C PHE A 392 -13.43 -4.71 2.91
N VAL A 393 -13.13 -5.93 2.45
CA VAL A 393 -14.02 -6.72 1.59
C VAL A 393 -15.35 -7.02 2.27
N LEU A 394 -15.35 -7.40 3.56
CA LEU A 394 -16.59 -7.61 4.34
C LEU A 394 -17.46 -6.34 4.39
N GLY A 395 -16.85 -5.16 4.35
CA GLY A 395 -17.53 -3.86 4.36
C GLY A 395 -18.10 -3.40 3.01
N LEU A 396 -17.76 -4.08 1.90
CA LEU A 396 -18.29 -3.75 0.57
C LEU A 396 -19.76 -4.19 0.48
N ARG A 397 -20.67 -3.24 0.21
CA ARG A 397 -22.12 -3.50 0.21
C ARG A 397 -22.58 -4.14 -1.10
N GLU A 398 -21.87 -3.87 -2.18
CA GLU A 398 -22.18 -4.30 -3.53
C GLU A 398 -21.89 -5.80 -3.79
N VAL A 399 -21.17 -6.48 -2.89
CA VAL A 399 -20.76 -7.90 -3.04
C VAL A 399 -21.23 -8.79 -1.87
N PRO A 400 -22.55 -8.92 -1.64
CA PRO A 400 -23.07 -9.73 -0.53
C PRO A 400 -22.70 -11.22 -0.64
N HIS A 401 -22.53 -11.74 -1.86
CA HIS A 401 -22.11 -13.12 -2.10
C HIS A 401 -20.66 -13.38 -1.63
N VAL A 402 -19.75 -12.42 -1.80
CA VAL A 402 -18.37 -12.52 -1.30
C VAL A 402 -18.35 -12.56 0.22
N ARG A 403 -19.15 -11.71 0.90
CA ARG A 403 -19.30 -11.74 2.36
C ARG A 403 -19.74 -13.11 2.85
N ALA A 404 -20.77 -13.68 2.22
CA ALA A 404 -21.26 -15.02 2.55
C ALA A 404 -20.17 -16.07 2.36
N ASN A 405 -19.41 -16.01 1.25
CA ASN A 405 -18.32 -16.94 0.98
C ASN A 405 -17.18 -16.81 2.01
N ILE A 406 -16.81 -15.61 2.44
CA ILE A 406 -15.82 -15.40 3.51
C ILE A 406 -16.31 -16.04 4.81
N ILE A 407 -17.58 -15.85 5.18
CA ILE A 407 -18.17 -16.46 6.37
C ILE A 407 -18.09 -17.99 6.28
N VAL A 408 -18.47 -18.57 5.13
CA VAL A 408 -18.34 -20.02 4.91
C VAL A 408 -16.89 -20.49 5.01
N GLN A 409 -15.94 -19.75 4.44
CA GLN A 409 -14.52 -20.09 4.43
C GLN A 409 -13.89 -20.08 5.83
N LEU A 410 -14.39 -19.23 6.73
CA LEU A 410 -13.88 -19.12 8.11
C LEU A 410 -14.54 -20.12 9.08
N ARG A 411 -15.53 -20.89 8.62
CA ARG A 411 -16.24 -21.89 9.43
C ARG A 411 -15.27 -22.95 9.97
N GLY A 412 -15.49 -23.36 11.21
CA GLY A 412 -14.61 -24.28 11.96
C GLY A 412 -13.37 -23.60 12.55
N SER A 413 -13.18 -22.31 12.30
CA SER A 413 -12.02 -21.54 12.76
C SER A 413 -12.39 -20.36 13.65
N TYR A 414 -13.68 -20.12 13.95
CA TYR A 414 -14.10 -18.90 14.66
C TYR A 414 -13.54 -18.82 16.07
N VAL A 415 -13.36 -19.96 16.76
CA VAL A 415 -12.78 -20.01 18.10
C VAL A 415 -11.31 -19.59 18.08
N THR A 416 -10.52 -20.18 17.18
CA THR A 416 -9.10 -19.83 16.97
C THR A 416 -8.95 -18.36 16.59
N LEU A 417 -9.73 -17.89 15.61
CA LEU A 417 -9.70 -16.50 15.16
C LEU A 417 -10.13 -15.53 16.26
N SER A 418 -11.11 -15.91 17.10
CA SER A 418 -11.58 -15.06 18.20
C SER A 418 -10.49 -14.78 19.24
N MET A 419 -9.58 -15.74 19.45
CA MET A 419 -8.45 -15.59 20.39
C MET A 419 -7.17 -15.07 19.70
N ASN A 420 -7.22 -14.86 18.38
CA ASN A 420 -6.13 -14.23 17.63
C ASN A 420 -6.29 -12.69 17.67
N LYS A 421 -5.20 -11.98 17.98
CA LYS A 421 -5.16 -10.50 18.07
C LYS A 421 -5.72 -9.78 16.84
N TYR A 422 -5.49 -10.34 15.65
CA TYR A 422 -5.90 -9.77 14.37
C TYR A 422 -7.21 -10.39 13.90
N GLY A 423 -7.31 -11.72 13.98
CA GLY A 423 -8.49 -12.48 13.59
C GLY A 423 -9.74 -12.08 14.35
N SER A 424 -9.63 -11.69 15.63
CA SER A 424 -10.78 -11.29 16.44
C SER A 424 -11.54 -10.12 15.82
N ASN A 425 -10.82 -9.19 15.19
CA ASN A 425 -11.43 -8.03 14.52
C ASN A 425 -12.24 -8.47 13.30
N VAL A 426 -11.76 -9.48 12.56
CA VAL A 426 -12.49 -10.06 11.43
C VAL A 426 -13.74 -10.77 11.92
N VAL A 427 -13.68 -11.56 12.98
CA VAL A 427 -14.86 -12.23 13.54
C VAL A 427 -15.89 -11.21 14.03
N GLU A 428 -15.45 -10.16 14.73
CA GLU A 428 -16.34 -9.06 15.12
C GLU A 428 -16.97 -8.36 13.91
N LYS A 429 -16.23 -8.19 12.82
CA LYS A 429 -16.72 -7.61 11.57
C LYS A 429 -17.77 -8.51 10.92
N CYS A 430 -17.52 -9.81 10.83
CA CYS A 430 -18.51 -10.79 10.36
C CYS A 430 -19.81 -10.73 11.18
N LEU A 431 -19.72 -10.61 12.50
CA LEU A 431 -20.91 -10.51 13.35
C LEU A 431 -21.69 -9.20 13.13
N LYS A 432 -21.00 -8.08 12.94
CA LYS A 432 -21.62 -6.73 12.87
C LYS A 432 -22.16 -6.37 11.48
N ASP A 433 -21.47 -6.79 10.42
CA ASP A 433 -21.78 -6.39 9.04
C ASP A 433 -22.54 -7.48 8.26
N CYS A 434 -22.80 -8.63 8.89
CA CYS A 434 -23.69 -9.65 8.34
C CYS A 434 -25.16 -9.26 8.55
N GLU A 435 -25.90 -9.12 7.47
CA GLU A 435 -27.35 -8.85 7.50
C GLU A 435 -28.17 -10.13 7.66
N ASP A 436 -27.60 -11.28 7.28
CA ASP A 436 -28.23 -12.59 7.38
C ASP A 436 -28.14 -13.15 8.81
N GLU A 437 -29.30 -13.36 9.43
CA GLU A 437 -29.43 -13.90 10.78
C GLU A 437 -28.93 -15.34 10.89
N GLU A 438 -29.08 -16.15 9.84
CA GLU A 438 -28.60 -17.52 9.83
C GLU A 438 -27.07 -17.58 9.88
N GLN A 439 -26.41 -16.67 9.15
CA GLN A 439 -24.95 -16.61 9.08
C GLN A 439 -24.34 -16.21 10.43
N PHE A 440 -24.75 -15.09 11.04
CA PHE A 440 -24.19 -14.73 12.35
C PHE A 440 -24.64 -15.69 13.46
N ALA A 441 -25.82 -16.31 13.35
CA ALA A 441 -26.23 -17.37 14.27
C ALA A 441 -25.31 -18.60 14.17
N GLY A 442 -24.88 -18.96 12.96
CA GLY A 442 -23.88 -20.01 12.73
C GLY A 442 -22.56 -19.73 13.44
N ILE A 443 -22.04 -18.50 13.31
CA ILE A 443 -20.81 -18.05 14.00
C ILE A 443 -20.95 -18.18 15.52
N ILE A 444 -22.04 -17.65 16.07
CA ILE A 444 -22.29 -17.65 17.53
C ILE A 444 -22.44 -19.09 18.04
N THR A 445 -23.14 -19.94 17.29
CA THR A 445 -23.38 -21.34 17.64
C THR A 445 -22.08 -22.14 17.64
N GLU A 446 -21.19 -21.91 16.66
CA GLU A 446 -19.87 -22.55 16.61
C GLU A 446 -19.05 -22.19 17.85
N ILE A 447 -18.93 -20.89 18.17
CA ILE A 447 -18.16 -20.43 19.32
C ILE A 447 -18.72 -20.97 20.63
N MET A 448 -20.05 -20.98 20.78
CA MET A 448 -20.74 -21.41 21.99
C MET A 448 -20.62 -22.92 22.26
N ASN A 449 -20.56 -23.74 21.21
CA ASN A 449 -20.55 -25.20 21.31
C ASN A 449 -19.13 -25.79 21.38
N ASP A 450 -18.09 -24.97 21.20
CA ASP A 450 -16.72 -25.42 21.29
C ASP A 450 -16.30 -25.69 22.74
N SER A 451 -15.50 -26.74 22.94
CA SER A 451 -14.92 -27.10 24.24
C SER A 451 -14.09 -25.98 24.88
N GLU A 452 -13.54 -25.07 24.07
CA GLU A 452 -12.67 -23.98 24.46
C GLU A 452 -13.43 -22.67 24.71
N PHE A 453 -14.78 -22.67 24.68
CA PHE A 453 -15.61 -21.48 24.88
C PHE A 453 -15.24 -20.69 26.15
N LEU A 454 -14.94 -21.38 27.26
CA LEU A 454 -14.47 -20.73 28.49
C LEU A 454 -13.18 -19.92 28.27
N LYS A 455 -12.25 -20.44 27.47
CA LYS A 455 -11.02 -19.72 27.13
C LYS A 455 -11.33 -18.49 26.30
N VAL A 456 -12.23 -18.57 25.33
CA VAL A 456 -12.69 -17.41 24.54
C VAL A 456 -13.26 -16.31 25.44
N LEU A 457 -14.07 -16.66 26.45
CA LEU A 457 -14.64 -15.70 27.41
C LEU A 457 -13.57 -15.01 28.28
N GLN A 458 -12.47 -15.71 28.54
CA GLN A 458 -11.36 -15.25 29.37
C GLN A 458 -10.22 -14.63 28.56
N ASP A 459 -10.24 -14.74 27.24
CA ASP A 459 -9.17 -14.30 26.35
C ASP A 459 -9.12 -12.76 26.21
N PRO A 460 -7.93 -12.13 26.10
CA PRO A 460 -7.79 -10.68 25.89
C PRO A 460 -8.50 -10.12 24.66
N PHE A 461 -8.73 -10.93 23.63
CA PHE A 461 -9.39 -10.59 22.37
C PHE A 461 -10.77 -11.24 22.27
N GLY A 462 -10.87 -12.54 22.57
CA GLY A 462 -12.11 -13.32 22.47
C GLY A 462 -13.27 -12.76 23.30
N ASN A 463 -12.97 -12.12 24.45
CA ASN A 463 -13.98 -11.45 25.26
C ASN A 463 -14.73 -10.34 24.48
N TYR A 464 -14.09 -9.67 23.52
CA TYR A 464 -14.72 -8.66 22.68
C TYR A 464 -15.61 -9.29 21.61
N VAL A 465 -15.19 -10.42 21.03
CA VAL A 465 -16.01 -11.20 20.09
C VAL A 465 -17.31 -11.65 20.76
N VAL A 466 -17.26 -12.20 21.96
CA VAL A 466 -18.48 -12.63 22.68
C VAL A 466 -19.37 -11.43 23.05
N GLN A 467 -18.80 -10.28 23.37
CA GLN A 467 -19.58 -9.05 23.59
C GLN A 467 -20.26 -8.56 22.31
N SER A 468 -19.61 -8.71 21.15
CA SER A 468 -20.19 -8.44 19.84
C SER A 468 -21.29 -9.45 19.49
N ALA A 469 -21.10 -10.73 19.78
CA ALA A 469 -22.12 -11.77 19.65
C ALA A 469 -23.37 -11.44 20.49
N LEU A 470 -23.19 -11.02 21.75
CA LEU A 470 -24.27 -10.55 22.63
C LEU A 470 -24.97 -9.29 22.10
N LEU A 471 -24.28 -8.45 21.32
CA LEU A 471 -24.83 -7.23 20.75
C LEU A 471 -25.72 -7.52 19.53
N VAL A 472 -25.39 -8.53 18.72
CA VAL A 472 -26.12 -8.82 17.48
C VAL A 472 -27.21 -9.88 17.67
N SER A 473 -27.01 -10.86 18.55
CA SER A 473 -28.00 -11.90 18.84
C SER A 473 -29.30 -11.34 19.43
N LYS A 474 -30.41 -12.02 19.13
CA LYS A 474 -31.77 -11.74 19.62
C LYS A 474 -32.48 -13.05 19.95
N GLY A 475 -33.65 -12.98 20.60
CA GLY A 475 -34.52 -14.13 20.86
C GLY A 475 -33.82 -15.32 21.52
N ASP A 476 -34.08 -16.51 20.99
CA ASP A 476 -33.57 -17.77 21.53
C ASP A 476 -32.05 -17.87 21.46
N LEU A 477 -31.43 -17.37 20.39
CA LEU A 477 -29.98 -17.35 20.25
C LEU A 477 -29.31 -16.51 21.35
N TYR A 478 -29.88 -15.34 21.67
CA TYR A 478 -29.38 -14.51 22.77
C TYR A 478 -29.53 -15.23 24.11
N ASN A 479 -30.68 -15.85 24.37
CA ASN A 479 -30.92 -16.57 25.62
C ASN A 479 -29.96 -17.76 25.77
N ALA A 480 -29.76 -18.56 24.72
CA ALA A 480 -28.81 -19.66 24.71
C ALA A 480 -27.37 -19.20 25.00
N LEU A 481 -26.93 -18.09 24.38
CA LEU A 481 -25.61 -17.52 24.63
C LEU A 481 -25.46 -17.06 26.09
N ILE A 482 -26.49 -16.42 26.65
CA ILE A 482 -26.51 -16.01 28.06
C ILE A 482 -26.41 -17.21 28.98
N GLU A 483 -27.19 -18.26 28.75
CA GLU A 483 -27.15 -19.49 29.56
C GLU A 483 -25.78 -20.15 29.53
N CYS A 484 -25.17 -20.27 28.35
CA CYS A 484 -23.81 -20.77 28.20
C CYS A 484 -22.79 -19.93 28.98
N ILE A 485 -22.87 -18.60 28.92
CA ILE A 485 -22.00 -17.72 29.70
C ILE A 485 -22.22 -17.91 31.22
N GLN A 486 -23.48 -18.01 31.66
CA GLN A 486 -23.80 -18.16 33.09
C GLN A 486 -23.35 -19.50 33.66
N ARG A 487 -23.32 -20.59 32.88
CA ARG A 487 -22.75 -21.88 33.33
C ARG A 487 -21.28 -21.76 33.74
N HIS A 488 -20.56 -20.79 33.16
CA HIS A 488 -19.17 -20.51 33.50
C HIS A 488 -18.98 -19.42 34.57
N TYR A 489 -20.05 -18.92 35.19
CA TYR A 489 -20.00 -17.84 36.19
C TYR A 489 -18.89 -18.02 37.25
N PRO A 490 -18.70 -19.21 37.88
CA PRO A 490 -17.64 -19.42 38.88
C PRO A 490 -16.23 -19.07 38.41
N PHE A 491 -15.97 -19.18 37.11
CA PHE A 491 -14.65 -18.91 36.51
C PHE A 491 -14.54 -17.50 35.92
N LEU A 492 -15.66 -16.79 35.76
CA LEU A 492 -15.71 -15.48 35.09
C LEU A 492 -15.78 -14.32 36.08
N HIS A 493 -16.44 -14.49 37.24
CA HIS A 493 -16.77 -13.36 38.13
C HIS A 493 -15.54 -12.66 38.72
N SER A 494 -14.42 -13.38 38.88
CA SER A 494 -13.13 -12.85 39.38
C SER A 494 -12.10 -12.65 38.26
N HIS A 495 -12.37 -13.14 37.04
CA HIS A 495 -11.43 -13.05 35.92
C HIS A 495 -11.41 -11.64 35.30
N LEU A 496 -10.22 -11.18 34.88
CA LEU A 496 -10.02 -9.83 34.35
C LEU A 496 -10.92 -9.52 33.15
N TYR A 497 -10.99 -10.44 32.19
CA TYR A 497 -11.80 -10.32 30.98
C TYR A 497 -13.22 -10.89 31.16
N GLY A 498 -13.36 -11.99 31.90
CA GLY A 498 -14.66 -12.66 32.10
C GLY A 498 -15.69 -11.77 32.78
N LYS A 499 -15.28 -10.93 33.74
CA LYS A 499 -16.17 -9.96 34.39
C LYS A 499 -16.73 -8.92 33.41
N LYS A 500 -16.01 -8.58 32.33
CA LYS A 500 -16.48 -7.65 31.29
C LYS A 500 -17.60 -8.28 30.46
N VAL A 501 -17.43 -9.56 30.08
CA VAL A 501 -18.48 -10.31 29.38
C VAL A 501 -19.72 -10.42 30.26
N LEU A 502 -19.57 -10.79 31.54
CA LEU A 502 -20.67 -10.84 32.51
C LEU A 502 -21.36 -9.49 32.74
N ALA A 503 -20.63 -8.37 32.66
CA ALA A 503 -21.27 -7.05 32.75
C ALA A 503 -22.19 -6.79 31.55
N LYS A 504 -21.80 -7.27 30.36
CA LYS A 504 -22.57 -7.09 29.11
C LYS A 504 -23.86 -7.92 29.09
N THR A 505 -23.90 -9.07 29.77
CA THR A 505 -25.12 -9.89 29.89
C THR A 505 -26.23 -9.20 30.69
N LYS A 506 -25.86 -8.31 31.63
CA LYS A 506 -26.82 -7.59 32.49
C LYS A 506 -27.46 -6.36 31.81
N GLY A 507 -26.78 -5.77 30.82
CA GLY A 507 -27.17 -4.48 30.23
C GLY A 507 -28.42 -4.48 29.34
N ARG A 508 -28.93 -5.65 28.93
CA ARG A 508 -30.08 -5.77 28.00
C ARG A 508 -31.42 -6.13 28.64
N LYS A 509 -31.45 -6.45 29.94
CA LYS A 509 -32.72 -6.69 30.67
C LYS A 509 -33.69 -5.49 30.68
N ASN A 510 -33.24 -4.30 30.26
CA ASN A 510 -34.01 -3.06 30.25
C ASN A 510 -34.40 -2.56 28.84
N ARG A 511 -34.33 -3.38 27.78
CA ARG A 511 -34.78 -3.04 26.42
C ARG A 511 -35.84 -4.04 25.91
N VAL A 512 -36.90 -4.21 26.69
CA VAL A 512 -38.14 -4.85 26.26
C VAL A 512 -39.14 -3.76 25.89
#